data_AF-A0A8J4X1M4-F1
#
_entry.id   AF-A0A8J4X1M4-F1
#
_cell.length_a   1.000
_cell.length_b   1.000
_cell.length_c   1.000
_cell.angle_alpha   90.00
_cell.angle_beta   90.00
_cell.angle_gamma   90.00
#
_symmetry.space_group_name_H-M   'P 1'
#
loop_
_entity.id
_entity.type
_entity.pdbx_description
1 polymer ?
#
loop_
_entity_poly.entity_id
_entity_poly.type
_entity_poly.pdbx_seq_one_letter_code
_entity_poly.pdbx_strand_id
1 'polypeptide(L)'
;KKNKMWKIEQKLPLLLMMFLVIFGWTQGMKNITKHYSSYYGRLCEESCATHGKDYLWCNTKNGWDYCSTEENIDSYGQPCREDHPCRTYGKRYHWCYTEAGSWGYCGAVITEPRALFYKGSNYMSPCWDDCLYDEKKKYFSCHTEEGLDFCSPLPHATYKNELCRLDHFCGTHGGSSNTWCYTDSDDDDKCGLISPGECQHIVPDPMKEDLKTVMYCTWKDGKDEKVIRFNARQDLTISTQASKWKNEIINFIGKWKNSNLSPETSYTPITSENLRFEQRLMDEGGQHSYNLQVM
;
A
#
# COMPACT_ATOMS: atom_id res chain seq x y z
N LYS A 1 -29.25 13.93 57.63
CA LYS A 1 -29.19 12.60 56.97
C LYS A 1 -29.39 12.66 55.42
N LYS A 2 -29.10 13.79 54.74
CA LYS A 2 -29.34 13.96 53.29
C LYS A 2 -28.09 14.22 52.42
N ASN A 3 -26.88 14.24 52.98
CA ASN A 3 -25.65 14.60 52.22
C ASN A 3 -24.82 13.42 51.72
N LYS A 4 -25.23 12.16 52.00
CA LYS A 4 -24.50 10.96 51.55
C LYS A 4 -25.05 10.36 50.25
N MET A 5 -26.31 10.61 49.89
CA MET A 5 -26.94 10.06 48.68
C MET A 5 -26.47 10.74 47.38
N TRP A 6 -26.30 12.07 47.38
CA TRP A 6 -25.87 12.81 46.18
C TRP A 6 -24.46 12.41 45.69
N LYS A 7 -23.57 12.04 46.62
CA LYS A 7 -22.17 11.72 46.32
C LYS A 7 -21.98 10.34 45.67
N ILE A 8 -22.98 9.46 45.74
CA ILE A 8 -22.95 8.12 45.14
C ILE A 8 -23.50 8.19 43.70
N GLU A 9 -24.54 8.97 43.46
CA GLU A 9 -25.13 9.12 42.11
C GLU A 9 -24.21 9.82 41.11
N GLN A 10 -23.33 10.73 41.54
CA GLN A 10 -22.32 11.33 40.65
C GLN A 10 -21.14 10.42 40.32
N LYS A 11 -20.86 9.40 41.15
CA LYS A 11 -19.72 8.50 40.94
C LYS A 11 -20.05 7.35 40.00
N LEU A 12 -21.30 6.91 39.94
CA LEU A 12 -21.76 5.83 39.08
C LEU A 12 -21.60 6.13 37.56
N PRO A 13 -21.98 7.30 37.02
CA PRO A 13 -21.76 7.61 35.61
C PRO A 13 -20.28 7.83 35.27
N LEU A 14 -19.48 8.32 36.23
CA LEU A 14 -18.02 8.46 36.05
C LEU A 14 -17.34 7.09 36.00
N LEU A 15 -17.77 6.14 36.85
CA LEU A 15 -17.28 4.76 36.84
C LEU A 15 -17.70 4.07 35.54
N LEU A 16 -18.94 4.28 35.07
CA LEU A 16 -19.44 3.71 33.82
C LEU A 16 -18.69 4.28 32.59
N MET A 17 -18.40 5.59 32.56
CA MET A 17 -17.57 6.18 31.51
C MET A 17 -16.13 5.66 31.56
N MET A 18 -15.54 5.52 32.74
CA MET A 18 -14.22 4.86 32.87
C MET A 18 -14.28 3.41 32.38
N PHE A 19 -15.31 2.64 32.70
CA PHE A 19 -15.46 1.28 32.18
C PHE A 19 -15.64 1.23 30.65
N LEU A 20 -16.38 2.15 30.04
CA LEU A 20 -16.50 2.25 28.58
C LEU A 20 -15.18 2.65 27.91
N VAL A 21 -14.37 3.50 28.56
CA VAL A 21 -13.01 3.80 28.12
C VAL A 21 -12.09 2.58 28.32
N ILE A 22 -12.22 1.80 29.40
CA ILE A 22 -11.33 0.65 29.62
C ILE A 22 -11.70 -0.54 28.71
N PHE A 23 -13.00 -0.78 28.45
CA PHE A 23 -13.46 -1.80 27.50
C PHE A 23 -13.28 -1.38 26.02
N GLY A 24 -13.21 -0.07 25.73
CA GLY A 24 -12.90 0.42 24.38
C GLY A 24 -11.44 0.21 23.97
N TRP A 25 -10.54 -0.14 24.89
CA TRP A 25 -9.09 -0.20 24.66
C TRP A 25 -8.51 -1.62 24.72
N THR A 26 -9.36 -2.66 24.71
CA THR A 26 -8.89 -4.06 24.62
C THR A 26 -9.18 -4.74 23.29
N GLN A 27 -9.73 -4.02 22.31
CA GLN A 27 -9.73 -4.53 20.94
C GLN A 27 -8.31 -4.33 20.37
N GLY A 28 -7.49 -5.38 20.46
CA GLY A 28 -6.33 -5.49 19.58
C GLY A 28 -6.77 -5.19 18.15
N MET A 29 -5.98 -4.42 17.41
CA MET A 29 -6.34 -3.99 16.05
C MET A 29 -6.63 -5.23 15.21
N LYS A 30 -7.91 -5.50 14.96
CA LYS A 30 -8.35 -6.61 14.13
C LYS A 30 -8.00 -6.22 12.70
N ASN A 31 -7.22 -7.05 12.01
CA ASN A 31 -6.97 -6.88 10.59
C ASN A 31 -8.33 -6.78 9.87
N ILE A 32 -8.55 -5.65 9.20
CA ILE A 32 -9.78 -5.41 8.43
C ILE A 32 -9.47 -5.76 6.98
N THR A 33 -10.18 -6.76 6.46
CA THR A 33 -10.10 -7.12 5.05
C THR A 33 -11.19 -6.40 4.27
N LYS A 34 -10.81 -5.68 3.22
CA LYS A 34 -11.70 -5.02 2.28
C LYS A 34 -11.64 -5.74 0.94
N HIS A 35 -12.80 -6.00 0.34
CA HIS A 35 -12.92 -6.63 -0.98
C HIS A 35 -13.39 -5.59 -1.99
N TYR A 36 -12.71 -5.53 -3.13
CA TYR A 36 -13.05 -4.67 -4.25
C TYR A 36 -13.49 -5.55 -5.40
N SER A 37 -14.52 -5.08 -6.09
CA SER A 37 -15.07 -5.72 -7.26
C SER A 37 -14.14 -5.64 -8.49
N SER A 38 -14.26 -6.61 -9.37
CA SER A 38 -13.39 -6.80 -10.53
C SER A 38 -13.53 -5.68 -11.56
N TYR A 39 -14.76 -5.45 -12.03
CA TYR A 39 -15.07 -4.59 -13.17
C TYR A 39 -15.26 -3.14 -12.76
N TYR A 40 -15.98 -2.89 -11.68
CA TYR A 40 -16.19 -1.52 -11.20
C TYR A 40 -15.01 -1.03 -10.37
N GLY A 41 -14.19 -1.92 -9.79
CA GLY A 41 -13.10 -1.53 -8.89
C GLY A 41 -13.63 -0.84 -7.63
N ARG A 42 -14.86 -1.17 -7.21
CA ARG A 42 -15.55 -0.55 -6.08
C ARG A 42 -15.57 -1.49 -4.89
N LEU A 43 -15.50 -0.91 -3.68
CA LEU A 43 -15.64 -1.63 -2.43
C LEU A 43 -16.97 -2.41 -2.41
N CYS A 44 -16.90 -3.68 -2.03
CA CYS A 44 -18.08 -4.49 -1.78
C CYS A 44 -18.83 -3.94 -0.55
N GLU A 45 -20.12 -3.68 -0.70
CA GLU A 45 -20.98 -3.23 0.40
C GLU A 45 -21.34 -4.39 1.36
N GLU A 46 -21.11 -5.62 0.92
CA GLU A 46 -21.31 -6.86 1.66
C GLU A 46 -20.14 -7.83 1.48
N SER A 47 -20.21 -8.99 2.13
CA SER A 47 -19.18 -10.02 1.97
C SER A 47 -19.07 -10.50 0.53
N CYS A 48 -17.84 -10.68 0.06
CA CYS A 48 -17.59 -11.38 -1.20
C CYS A 48 -17.96 -12.86 -1.04
N ALA A 49 -19.07 -13.29 -1.65
CA ALA A 49 -19.63 -14.63 -1.43
C ALA A 49 -20.33 -15.16 -2.69
N THR A 50 -20.80 -16.40 -2.63
CA THR A 50 -21.44 -17.03 -3.80
C THR A 50 -22.88 -16.62 -4.01
N HIS A 51 -23.60 -16.23 -2.95
CA HIS A 51 -25.03 -15.89 -3.00
C HIS A 51 -25.88 -16.91 -3.78
N GLY A 52 -25.59 -18.21 -3.61
CA GLY A 52 -26.27 -19.31 -4.32
C GLY A 52 -25.80 -19.57 -5.76
N LYS A 53 -24.66 -18.99 -6.16
CA LYS A 53 -23.96 -19.25 -7.42
C LYS A 53 -22.74 -20.14 -7.23
N ASP A 54 -22.09 -20.49 -8.32
CA ASP A 54 -20.80 -21.19 -8.39
C ASP A 54 -19.60 -20.22 -8.44
N TYR A 55 -19.84 -18.91 -8.43
CA TYR A 55 -18.83 -17.85 -8.43
C TYR A 55 -19.07 -16.83 -7.31
N LEU A 56 -18.00 -16.15 -6.92
CA LEU A 56 -17.91 -15.10 -5.94
C LEU A 56 -18.21 -13.73 -6.56
N TRP A 57 -19.09 -13.00 -5.91
CA TRP A 57 -19.56 -11.69 -6.34
C TRP A 57 -20.10 -10.93 -5.12
N CYS A 58 -20.26 -9.63 -5.26
CA CYS A 58 -20.77 -8.77 -4.20
C CYS A 58 -21.57 -7.62 -4.80
N ASN A 59 -22.45 -7.02 -4.02
CA ASN A 59 -23.03 -5.74 -4.38
C ASN A 59 -22.04 -4.59 -4.14
N THR A 60 -22.10 -3.60 -5.02
CA THR A 60 -21.35 -2.34 -4.93
C THR A 60 -22.30 -1.17 -5.19
N LYS A 61 -21.85 0.06 -4.94
CA LYS A 61 -22.56 1.28 -5.34
C LYS A 61 -22.96 1.33 -6.83
N ASN A 62 -22.30 0.55 -7.68
CA ASN A 62 -22.52 0.49 -9.12
C ASN A 62 -23.29 -0.78 -9.56
N GLY A 63 -23.70 -1.64 -8.62
CA GLY A 63 -24.40 -2.88 -8.86
C GLY A 63 -23.57 -4.12 -8.52
N TRP A 64 -24.11 -5.29 -8.87
CA TRP A 64 -23.47 -6.59 -8.66
C TRP A 64 -22.24 -6.76 -9.56
N ASP A 65 -21.15 -7.27 -9.00
CA ASP A 65 -19.91 -7.51 -9.72
C ASP A 65 -19.09 -8.62 -9.06
N TYR A 66 -18.19 -9.23 -9.85
CA TYR A 66 -17.30 -10.29 -9.39
C TYR A 66 -16.32 -9.76 -8.34
N CYS A 67 -15.95 -10.61 -7.40
CA CYS A 67 -14.98 -10.29 -6.36
C CYS A 67 -14.15 -11.53 -6.02
N SER A 68 -13.11 -11.34 -5.20
CA SER A 68 -12.28 -12.42 -4.69
C SER A 68 -12.28 -12.41 -3.16
N THR A 69 -12.23 -13.59 -2.54
CA THR A 69 -12.13 -13.73 -1.08
C THR A 69 -10.70 -13.59 -0.58
N GLU A 70 -9.72 -13.84 -1.45
CA GLU A 70 -8.29 -13.72 -1.16
C GLU A 70 -7.58 -12.98 -2.29
N GLU A 71 -6.35 -12.56 -2.02
CA GLU A 71 -5.55 -11.91 -3.05
C GLU A 71 -5.14 -12.94 -4.12
N ASN A 72 -5.15 -12.53 -5.39
CA ASN A 72 -4.65 -13.33 -6.50
C ASN A 72 -5.37 -14.69 -6.70
N ILE A 73 -6.65 -14.75 -6.35
CA ILE A 73 -7.57 -15.82 -6.77
C ILE A 73 -8.67 -15.23 -7.64
N ASP A 74 -9.21 -16.01 -8.55
CA ASP A 74 -10.35 -15.61 -9.36
C ASP A 74 -11.68 -15.76 -8.59
N SER A 75 -12.77 -15.34 -9.22
CA SER A 75 -14.12 -15.41 -8.67
C SER A 75 -14.62 -16.84 -8.50
N TYR A 76 -13.96 -17.84 -9.07
CA TYR A 76 -14.28 -19.26 -8.87
C TYR A 76 -13.39 -19.90 -7.79
N GLY A 77 -12.58 -19.10 -7.10
CA GLY A 77 -11.64 -19.56 -6.08
C GLY A 77 -10.41 -20.28 -6.65
N GLN A 78 -10.14 -20.13 -7.94
CA GLN A 78 -8.97 -20.69 -8.59
C GLN A 78 -7.77 -19.75 -8.42
N PRO A 79 -6.59 -20.26 -8.04
CA PRO A 79 -5.38 -19.45 -7.98
C PRO A 79 -5.01 -18.88 -9.36
N CYS A 80 -4.71 -17.58 -9.39
CA CYS A 80 -4.11 -16.94 -10.54
C CYS A 80 -2.63 -17.32 -10.63
N ARG A 81 -2.13 -17.49 -11.86
CA ARG A 81 -0.72 -17.76 -12.10
C ARG A 81 0.17 -16.61 -11.66
N GLU A 82 1.38 -16.94 -11.24
CA GLU A 82 2.39 -15.95 -10.85
C GLU A 82 2.81 -15.03 -12.01
N ASP A 83 2.87 -15.55 -13.23
CA ASP A 83 3.19 -14.78 -14.45
C ASP A 83 1.98 -14.03 -15.02
N HIS A 84 0.78 -14.32 -14.50
CA HIS A 84 -0.43 -13.63 -14.89
C HIS A 84 -1.37 -13.34 -13.69
N PRO A 85 -0.91 -12.56 -12.69
CA PRO A 85 -1.66 -12.27 -11.48
C PRO A 85 -2.93 -11.43 -11.72
N CYS A 86 -3.81 -11.39 -10.73
CA CYS A 86 -5.03 -10.58 -10.76
C CYS A 86 -4.74 -9.09 -11.02
N ARG A 87 -4.99 -8.62 -12.25
CA ARG A 87 -4.72 -7.24 -12.70
C ARG A 87 -5.64 -6.85 -13.86
N THR A 88 -5.58 -5.59 -14.28
CA THR A 88 -6.39 -5.14 -15.42
C THR A 88 -5.82 -5.50 -16.79
N TYR A 89 -4.49 -5.59 -16.93
CA TYR A 89 -3.83 -5.79 -18.23
C TYR A 89 -4.32 -4.84 -19.33
N GLY A 90 -4.60 -3.59 -18.96
CA GLY A 90 -5.14 -2.56 -19.86
C GLY A 90 -6.63 -2.70 -20.19
N LYS A 91 -7.36 -3.58 -19.50
CA LYS A 91 -8.82 -3.65 -19.51
C LYS A 91 -9.41 -2.78 -18.41
N ARG A 92 -10.74 -2.64 -18.44
CA ARG A 92 -11.50 -1.94 -17.39
C ARG A 92 -11.81 -2.80 -16.16
N TYR A 93 -11.48 -4.09 -16.20
CA TYR A 93 -11.78 -5.07 -15.16
C TYR A 93 -10.53 -5.84 -14.79
N HIS A 94 -10.51 -6.40 -13.58
CA HIS A 94 -9.43 -7.22 -13.06
C HIS A 94 -9.66 -8.70 -13.39
N TRP A 95 -8.64 -9.36 -13.90
CA TRP A 95 -8.71 -10.74 -14.36
C TRP A 95 -7.34 -11.38 -14.32
N CYS A 96 -7.30 -12.70 -14.42
CA CYS A 96 -6.06 -13.47 -14.43
C CYS A 96 -6.20 -14.76 -15.23
N TYR A 97 -5.06 -15.37 -15.54
CA TYR A 97 -5.00 -16.73 -16.08
C TYR A 97 -4.73 -17.67 -14.91
N THR A 98 -5.61 -18.64 -14.72
CA THR A 98 -5.61 -19.51 -13.54
C THR A 98 -4.67 -20.69 -13.73
N GLU A 99 -4.21 -21.27 -12.62
CA GLU A 99 -3.43 -22.51 -12.63
C GLU A 99 -4.22 -23.69 -13.24
N ALA A 100 -5.56 -23.62 -13.21
CA ALA A 100 -6.45 -24.57 -13.88
C ALA A 100 -6.51 -24.39 -15.41
N GLY A 101 -5.76 -23.44 -15.98
CA GLY A 101 -5.69 -23.21 -17.43
C GLY A 101 -6.90 -22.48 -18.01
N SER A 102 -7.54 -21.60 -17.22
CA SER A 102 -8.70 -20.82 -17.66
C SER A 102 -8.55 -19.33 -17.31
N TRP A 103 -9.37 -18.48 -17.93
CA TRP A 103 -9.42 -17.06 -17.62
C TRP A 103 -10.53 -16.78 -16.61
N GLY A 104 -10.21 -16.05 -15.55
CA GLY A 104 -11.16 -15.71 -14.49
C GLY A 104 -11.14 -14.23 -14.13
N TYR A 105 -12.31 -13.68 -13.81
CA TYR A 105 -12.39 -12.36 -13.17
C TYR A 105 -11.88 -12.46 -11.74
N CYS A 106 -11.26 -11.42 -11.24
CA CYS A 106 -10.78 -11.39 -9.88
C CYS A 106 -10.99 -9.99 -9.30
N GLY A 107 -11.23 -9.90 -8.00
CA GLY A 107 -11.31 -8.64 -7.26
C GLY A 107 -10.05 -8.42 -6.43
N ALA A 108 -9.76 -7.18 -6.09
CA ALA A 108 -8.66 -6.91 -5.16
C ALA A 108 -9.09 -7.10 -3.71
N VAL A 109 -8.17 -7.64 -2.92
CA VAL A 109 -8.38 -7.91 -1.50
C VAL A 109 -7.29 -7.20 -0.73
N ILE A 110 -7.71 -6.33 0.19
CA ILE A 110 -6.81 -5.46 0.93
C ILE A 110 -6.97 -5.75 2.40
N THR A 111 -5.90 -6.22 3.01
CA THR A 111 -5.82 -6.40 4.46
C THR A 111 -5.11 -5.20 5.05
N GLU A 112 -5.79 -4.50 5.95
CA GLU A 112 -5.20 -3.43 6.75
C GLU A 112 -4.55 -4.00 8.01
N PRO A 113 -3.49 -3.35 8.55
CA PRO A 113 -2.92 -2.08 8.09
C PRO A 113 -1.94 -2.20 6.92
N ARG A 114 -1.89 -1.17 6.07
CA ARG A 114 -0.85 -1.00 5.04
C ARG A 114 0.42 -0.37 5.58
N ALA A 115 1.56 -0.67 4.95
CA ALA A 115 2.81 0.02 5.20
C ALA A 115 2.70 1.53 4.91
N LEU A 116 2.14 1.90 3.76
CA LEU A 116 1.91 3.29 3.34
C LEU A 116 0.55 3.42 2.66
N PHE A 117 -0.04 4.61 2.74
CA PHE A 117 -1.26 4.94 2.01
C PHE A 117 -0.97 5.96 0.92
N TYR A 118 -0.91 5.49 -0.32
CA TYR A 118 -0.87 6.38 -1.49
C TYR A 118 -2.26 6.99 -1.70
N LYS A 119 -2.29 8.25 -2.11
CA LYS A 119 -3.51 8.98 -2.50
C LYS A 119 -3.28 9.60 -3.86
N GLY A 120 -4.28 9.45 -4.71
CA GLY A 120 -4.26 10.00 -6.05
C GLY A 120 -4.23 11.53 -6.07
N SER A 121 -3.72 12.11 -7.16
CA SER A 121 -3.57 13.56 -7.32
C SER A 121 -4.90 14.25 -7.59
N ASN A 122 -5.77 13.65 -8.42
CA ASN A 122 -7.01 14.31 -8.87
C ASN A 122 -8.14 14.16 -7.86
N TYR A 123 -8.33 12.96 -7.32
CA TYR A 123 -9.43 12.66 -6.41
C TYR A 123 -9.01 12.75 -4.94
N MET A 124 -7.70 12.71 -4.65
CA MET A 124 -7.17 12.65 -3.27
C MET A 124 -7.69 11.45 -2.47
N SER A 125 -8.28 10.48 -3.18
CA SER A 125 -8.78 9.22 -2.65
C SER A 125 -7.63 8.24 -2.44
N PRO A 126 -7.66 7.41 -1.38
CA PRO A 126 -6.68 6.35 -1.18
C PRO A 126 -6.61 5.42 -2.38
N CYS A 127 -5.39 5.15 -2.83
CA CYS A 127 -5.10 4.04 -3.72
C CYS A 127 -5.45 2.75 -2.98
N TRP A 128 -6.19 1.87 -3.65
CA TRP A 128 -6.51 0.56 -3.13
C TRP A 128 -5.59 -0.51 -3.74
N ASP A 129 -4.75 -0.18 -4.71
CA ASP A 129 -3.59 -0.97 -5.13
C ASP A 129 -2.29 -0.16 -5.00
N ASP A 130 -1.16 -0.75 -5.38
CA ASP A 130 0.14 -0.10 -5.34
C ASP A 130 0.26 1.00 -6.39
N CYS A 131 1.08 2.01 -6.09
CA CYS A 131 1.41 3.05 -7.05
C CYS A 131 2.44 2.54 -8.07
N LEU A 132 1.98 2.08 -9.23
CA LEU A 132 2.82 1.43 -10.23
C LEU A 132 3.01 2.28 -11.50
N TYR A 133 4.22 2.25 -12.04
CA TYR A 133 4.60 2.86 -13.30
C TYR A 133 4.10 2.04 -14.49
N ASP A 134 3.44 2.72 -15.43
CA ASP A 134 3.03 2.16 -16.71
C ASP A 134 4.03 2.59 -17.79
N GLU A 135 4.81 1.64 -18.32
CA GLU A 135 5.82 1.91 -19.35
C GLU A 135 5.25 2.47 -20.65
N LYS A 136 4.00 2.16 -20.98
CA LYS A 136 3.36 2.66 -22.20
C LYS A 136 2.87 4.09 -22.01
N LYS A 137 2.33 4.40 -20.83
CA LYS A 137 1.77 5.72 -20.52
C LYS A 137 2.80 6.70 -19.95
N LYS A 138 3.95 6.20 -19.50
CA LYS A 138 5.08 6.96 -18.93
C LYS A 138 4.74 7.71 -17.65
N TYR A 139 3.92 7.11 -16.78
CA TYR A 139 3.62 7.66 -15.46
C TYR A 139 3.16 6.59 -14.47
N PHE A 140 3.20 6.97 -13.19
CA PHE A 140 2.66 6.21 -12.07
C PHE A 140 1.16 6.47 -11.89
N SER A 141 0.41 5.40 -11.68
CA SER A 141 -1.02 5.46 -11.40
C SER A 141 -1.45 4.35 -10.46
N CYS A 142 -2.59 4.55 -9.81
CA CYS A 142 -3.23 3.59 -8.95
C CYS A 142 -4.75 3.65 -9.17
N HIS A 143 -5.46 2.62 -8.74
CA HIS A 143 -6.90 2.60 -8.68
C HIS A 143 -7.35 3.15 -7.32
N THR A 144 -8.34 4.03 -7.36
CA THR A 144 -9.03 4.57 -6.18
C THR A 144 -10.49 4.15 -6.24
N GLU A 145 -11.23 4.41 -5.16
CA GLU A 145 -12.68 4.23 -5.22
C GLU A 145 -13.31 5.07 -6.33
N GLU A 146 -12.76 6.24 -6.70
CA GLU A 146 -13.30 7.10 -7.78
C GLU A 146 -12.83 6.71 -9.19
N GLY A 147 -11.96 5.70 -9.30
CA GLY A 147 -11.37 5.24 -10.55
C GLY A 147 -9.86 5.43 -10.58
N LEU A 148 -9.28 5.29 -11.78
CA LEU A 148 -7.83 5.43 -11.98
C LEU A 148 -7.38 6.87 -11.70
N ASP A 149 -6.32 7.03 -10.91
CA ASP A 149 -5.73 8.32 -10.55
C ASP A 149 -4.20 8.29 -10.67
N PHE A 150 -3.60 9.47 -10.76
CA PHE A 150 -2.15 9.63 -10.73
C PHE A 150 -1.64 9.55 -9.30
N CYS A 151 -0.63 8.76 -9.06
CA CYS A 151 -0.02 8.63 -7.74
C CYS A 151 1.49 8.90 -7.84
N SER A 152 2.12 9.22 -6.72
CA SER A 152 3.56 9.41 -6.65
C SER A 152 4.23 8.20 -5.99
N PRO A 153 5.33 7.70 -6.55
CA PRO A 153 6.06 6.57 -5.96
C PRO A 153 6.87 6.95 -4.72
N LEU A 154 7.16 8.25 -4.56
CA LEU A 154 7.94 8.81 -3.46
C LEU A 154 7.28 10.09 -2.95
N PRO A 155 7.50 10.47 -1.67
CA PRO A 155 7.06 11.76 -1.16
C PRO A 155 7.69 12.88 -1.98
N HIS A 156 6.89 13.90 -2.27
CA HIS A 156 7.35 15.09 -3.01
C HIS A 156 8.02 14.76 -4.35
N ALA A 157 7.56 13.70 -5.01
CA ALA A 157 7.80 13.46 -6.41
C ALA A 157 6.50 13.61 -7.20
N THR A 158 6.59 13.92 -8.48
CA THR A 158 5.45 13.95 -9.40
C THR A 158 5.01 12.52 -9.74
N TYR A 159 3.87 12.42 -10.43
CA TYR A 159 3.41 11.16 -11.02
C TYR A 159 4.32 10.63 -12.13
N LYS A 160 5.28 11.42 -12.62
CA LYS A 160 6.36 10.98 -13.52
C LYS A 160 7.65 10.62 -12.78
N ASN A 161 7.65 10.68 -11.44
CA ASN A 161 8.82 10.44 -10.58
C ASN A 161 9.94 11.49 -10.72
N GLU A 162 9.56 12.71 -11.08
CA GLU A 162 10.42 13.90 -11.00
C GLU A 162 10.30 14.52 -9.61
N LEU A 163 11.39 15.03 -9.05
CA LEU A 163 11.35 15.62 -7.72
C LEU A 163 10.69 17.00 -7.78
N CYS A 164 9.77 17.24 -6.84
CA CYS A 164 9.26 18.58 -6.59
C CYS A 164 10.39 19.47 -6.05
N ARG A 165 10.32 20.76 -6.37
CA ARG A 165 11.22 21.76 -5.81
C ARG A 165 11.08 21.86 -4.29
N LEU A 166 12.20 22.17 -3.63
CA LEU A 166 12.25 22.31 -2.17
C LEU A 166 11.42 23.48 -1.63
N ASP A 167 11.11 24.47 -2.47
CA ASP A 167 10.25 25.61 -2.13
C ASP A 167 8.78 25.40 -2.52
N HIS A 168 8.44 24.27 -3.17
CA HIS A 168 7.10 23.98 -3.62
C HIS A 168 6.81 22.47 -3.61
N PHE A 169 6.70 21.90 -2.42
CA PHE A 169 6.42 20.48 -2.22
C PHE A 169 5.06 20.05 -2.77
N CYS A 170 4.93 18.75 -3.05
CA CYS A 170 3.64 18.15 -3.42
C CYS A 170 2.55 18.47 -2.40
N GLY A 171 1.46 19.10 -2.86
CA GLY A 171 0.36 19.49 -1.98
C GLY A 171 -0.77 20.19 -2.73
N THR A 172 -1.77 20.63 -1.97
CA THR A 172 -2.86 21.45 -2.50
C THR A 172 -2.48 22.92 -2.40
N HIS A 173 -2.31 23.56 -3.55
CA HIS A 173 -1.86 24.96 -3.64
C HIS A 173 -2.92 25.82 -4.32
N GLY A 174 -2.99 27.10 -3.91
CA GLY A 174 -3.80 28.12 -4.60
C GLY A 174 -5.30 27.83 -4.70
N GLY A 175 -5.86 26.97 -3.83
CA GLY A 175 -7.27 26.57 -3.89
C GLY A 175 -7.60 25.54 -4.97
N SER A 176 -6.59 24.87 -5.54
CA SER A 176 -6.80 23.76 -6.46
C SER A 176 -7.56 22.59 -5.81
N SER A 177 -8.31 21.83 -6.61
CA SER A 177 -8.95 20.58 -6.17
C SER A 177 -8.05 19.35 -6.33
N ASN A 178 -6.85 19.50 -6.92
CA ASN A 178 -5.86 18.44 -7.07
C ASN A 178 -4.55 18.80 -6.36
N THR A 179 -3.67 17.81 -6.22
CA THR A 179 -2.32 18.01 -5.65
C THR A 179 -1.25 18.06 -6.74
N TRP A 180 -0.36 19.02 -6.63
CA TRP A 180 0.65 19.32 -7.64
C TRP A 180 1.89 19.98 -7.03
N CYS A 181 2.97 20.09 -7.81
CA CYS A 181 4.17 20.82 -7.44
C CYS A 181 4.92 21.40 -8.65
N TYR A 182 5.81 22.36 -8.39
CA TYR A 182 6.79 22.80 -9.38
C TYR A 182 7.98 21.83 -9.42
N THR A 183 8.51 21.56 -10.61
CA THR A 183 9.79 20.84 -10.80
C THR A 183 10.84 21.78 -11.37
N ASP A 184 12.08 21.30 -11.51
CA ASP A 184 13.13 22.07 -12.19
C ASP A 184 13.00 22.01 -13.73
N SER A 185 12.24 21.04 -14.24
CA SER A 185 12.05 20.73 -15.66
C SER A 185 10.76 21.32 -16.25
N ASP A 186 9.68 21.36 -15.46
CA ASP A 186 8.34 21.75 -15.87
C ASP A 186 7.81 22.89 -14.96
N ASP A 187 6.98 23.77 -15.54
CA ASP A 187 6.39 24.89 -14.80
C ASP A 187 5.43 24.42 -13.70
N ASP A 188 4.64 23.34 -13.87
CA ASP A 188 3.85 22.67 -12.81
C ASP A 188 3.49 21.23 -13.21
N ASP A 189 3.50 20.30 -12.25
CA ASP A 189 3.11 18.91 -12.51
C ASP A 189 2.36 18.25 -11.35
N LYS A 190 1.53 17.25 -11.69
CA LYS A 190 0.68 16.52 -10.73
C LYS A 190 1.50 15.59 -9.85
N CYS A 191 1.09 15.46 -8.61
CA CYS A 191 1.73 14.58 -7.65
C CYS A 191 0.70 13.96 -6.71
N GLY A 192 0.87 12.70 -6.35
CA GLY A 192 0.07 12.03 -5.32
C GLY A 192 0.66 12.22 -3.93
N LEU A 193 -0.19 12.15 -2.90
CA LEU A 193 0.23 12.22 -1.51
C LEU A 193 0.50 10.82 -0.96
N ILE A 194 1.47 10.70 -0.05
CA ILE A 194 1.75 9.47 0.69
C ILE A 194 1.51 9.75 2.17
N SER A 195 0.51 9.08 2.75
CA SER A 195 0.19 9.19 4.17
C SER A 195 0.81 8.03 4.97
N PRO A 196 1.21 8.26 6.23
CA PRO A 196 1.74 7.21 7.10
C PRO A 196 0.78 6.05 7.28
N GLY A 197 1.30 4.83 7.22
CA GLY A 197 0.62 3.60 7.66
C GLY A 197 1.39 2.96 8.81
N GLU A 198 1.76 1.68 8.69
CA GLU A 198 2.78 1.09 9.57
C GLU A 198 4.13 1.78 9.39
N CYS A 199 4.39 2.35 8.21
CA CYS A 199 5.60 3.09 7.88
C CYS A 199 5.32 4.58 7.68
N GLN A 200 6.35 5.39 7.89
CA GLN A 200 6.34 6.82 7.65
C GLN A 200 7.68 7.26 7.05
N HIS A 201 7.60 8.01 5.95
CA HIS A 201 8.75 8.71 5.40
C HIS A 201 9.14 9.87 6.31
N ILE A 202 10.45 10.03 6.50
CA ILE A 202 11.00 11.22 7.13
C ILE A 202 11.32 12.19 6.00
N VAL A 203 10.59 13.30 5.94
CA VAL A 203 10.94 14.41 5.06
C VAL A 203 12.17 15.09 5.65
N PRO A 204 13.32 15.11 4.97
CA PRO A 204 14.50 15.77 5.48
C PRO A 204 14.22 17.26 5.69
N ASP A 205 14.46 17.75 6.90
CA ASP A 205 14.46 19.18 7.18
C ASP A 205 15.72 19.78 6.50
N PRO A 206 15.59 20.66 5.51
CA PRO A 206 16.73 21.23 4.80
C PRO A 206 17.65 22.06 5.70
N MET A 207 17.21 22.42 6.92
CA MET A 207 18.03 23.09 7.93
C MET A 207 18.76 22.11 8.87
N LYS A 208 18.56 20.79 8.74
CA LYS A 208 19.20 19.76 9.57
C LYS A 208 20.08 18.85 8.71
N GLU A 209 21.37 18.94 8.95
CA GLU A 209 22.45 18.34 8.15
C GLU A 209 22.50 16.80 8.11
N ASP A 210 21.67 16.08 8.89
CA ASP A 210 22.01 14.69 9.26
C ASP A 210 20.83 13.71 9.38
N LEU A 211 19.84 13.79 8.48
CA LEU A 211 18.80 12.74 8.39
C LEU A 211 19.26 11.58 7.51
N LYS A 212 20.08 10.69 8.10
CA LYS A 212 20.38 9.37 7.51
C LYS A 212 19.14 8.49 7.43
N THR A 213 18.21 8.63 8.38
CA THR A 213 16.95 7.88 8.37
C THR A 213 15.97 8.52 7.38
N VAL A 214 15.54 7.74 6.39
CA VAL A 214 14.60 8.18 5.34
C VAL A 214 13.18 7.65 5.54
N MET A 215 13.04 6.60 6.34
CA MET A 215 11.77 5.98 6.69
C MET A 215 11.91 5.24 8.01
N TYR A 216 10.83 5.15 8.77
CA TYR A 216 10.72 4.19 9.86
C TYR A 216 9.37 3.48 9.78
N CYS A 217 9.32 2.26 10.29
CA CYS A 217 8.12 1.47 10.41
C CYS A 217 7.92 1.05 11.86
N THR A 218 6.68 1.10 12.31
CA THR A 218 6.26 0.74 13.66
C THR A 218 5.30 -0.43 13.56
N TRP A 219 5.63 -1.52 14.25
CA TRP A 219 4.78 -2.69 14.35
C TRP A 219 4.52 -3.03 15.81
N LYS A 220 3.28 -3.46 16.11
CA LYS A 220 2.84 -3.79 17.47
C LYS A 220 2.60 -5.29 17.58
N ASP A 221 3.29 -5.91 18.53
CA ASP A 221 3.17 -7.32 18.88
C ASP A 221 2.62 -7.44 20.30
N GLY A 222 1.29 -7.52 20.43
CA GLY A 222 0.63 -7.50 21.73
C GLY A 222 0.85 -6.17 22.48
N LYS A 223 1.68 -6.19 23.52
CA LYS A 223 2.01 -4.98 24.32
C LYS A 223 3.32 -4.31 23.90
N ASP A 224 4.13 -4.99 23.09
CA ASP A 224 5.45 -4.50 22.71
C ASP A 224 5.36 -3.77 21.37
N GLU A 225 5.86 -2.54 21.34
CA GLU A 225 6.02 -1.75 20.12
C GLU A 225 7.45 -1.89 19.62
N LYS A 226 7.62 -2.38 18.40
CA LYS A 226 8.92 -2.48 17.73
C LYS A 226 9.00 -1.43 16.63
N VAL A 227 10.12 -0.71 16.58
CA VAL A 227 10.37 0.32 15.57
C VAL A 227 11.59 -0.07 14.74
N ILE A 228 11.41 -0.17 13.42
CA ILE A 228 12.46 -0.43 12.44
C ILE A 228 12.78 0.88 11.73
N ARG A 229 14.06 1.25 11.65
CA ARG A 229 14.52 2.48 10.98
C ARG A 229 15.33 2.15 9.74
N PHE A 230 14.94 2.73 8.62
CA PHE A 230 15.63 2.58 7.34
C PHE A 230 16.53 3.79 7.12
N ASN A 231 17.83 3.54 7.09
CA ASN A 231 18.84 4.56 6.85
C ASN A 231 19.32 4.47 5.41
N ALA A 232 19.23 5.57 4.67
CA ALA A 232 19.89 5.69 3.37
C ALA A 232 21.30 6.25 3.60
N ARG A 233 22.31 5.57 3.05
CA ARG A 233 23.61 6.21 2.80
C ARG A 233 23.57 6.69 1.35
N GLN A 234 23.79 7.99 1.14
CA GLN A 234 24.07 8.47 -0.21
C GLN A 234 25.39 7.86 -0.65
N ASP A 235 25.33 6.86 -1.52
CA ASP A 235 26.48 6.49 -2.32
C ASP A 235 26.49 7.43 -3.52
N LEU A 236 27.44 8.37 -3.54
CA LEU A 236 27.60 9.38 -4.59
C LEU A 236 27.95 8.78 -5.96
N THR A 237 28.15 7.46 -6.04
CA THR A 237 28.29 6.70 -7.27
C THR A 237 27.01 5.95 -7.65
N ILE A 238 25.88 6.65 -7.77
CA ILE A 238 24.76 6.11 -8.56
C ILE A 238 25.23 6.07 -10.02
N SER A 239 25.68 4.89 -10.44
CA SER A 239 25.95 4.56 -11.84
C SER A 239 24.81 5.11 -12.71
N THR A 240 25.13 5.75 -13.84
CA THR A 240 24.16 6.20 -14.84
C THR A 240 23.25 5.07 -15.37
N GLN A 241 23.58 3.82 -15.07
CA GLN A 241 22.72 2.65 -15.34
C GLN A 241 21.60 2.46 -14.32
N ALA A 242 21.79 2.80 -13.04
CA ALA A 242 20.76 2.65 -12.02
C ALA A 242 19.63 3.68 -12.19
N SER A 243 19.94 4.88 -12.68
CA SER A 243 18.92 5.87 -13.03
C SER A 243 18.04 5.41 -14.20
N LYS A 244 18.59 4.64 -15.15
CA LYS A 244 17.85 4.07 -16.28
C LYS A 244 16.70 3.17 -15.82
N TRP A 245 16.93 2.41 -14.75
CA TRP A 245 15.97 1.41 -14.25
C TRP A 245 15.18 1.87 -13.02
N LYS A 246 15.25 3.16 -12.65
CA LYS A 246 14.61 3.70 -11.44
C LYS A 246 13.14 3.30 -11.29
N ASN A 247 12.36 3.44 -12.37
CA ASN A 247 10.92 3.11 -12.34
C ASN A 247 10.68 1.61 -12.33
N GLU A 248 11.52 0.82 -13.01
CA GLU A 248 11.46 -0.64 -12.97
C GLU A 248 11.75 -1.15 -11.55
N ILE A 249 12.78 -0.61 -10.89
CA ILE A 249 13.12 -0.91 -9.48
C ILE A 249 11.93 -0.61 -8.56
N ILE A 250 11.30 0.55 -8.70
CA ILE A 250 10.13 0.93 -7.88
C ILE A 250 8.97 -0.04 -8.11
N ASN A 251 8.65 -0.32 -9.37
CA ASN A 251 7.63 -1.31 -9.73
C ASN A 251 7.92 -2.68 -9.16
N PHE A 252 9.19 -3.06 -9.16
CA PHE A 252 9.65 -4.35 -8.70
C PHE A 252 9.52 -4.48 -7.19
N ILE A 253 9.97 -3.45 -6.43
CA ILE A 253 9.79 -3.35 -4.98
C ILE A 253 8.30 -3.34 -4.60
N GLY A 254 7.48 -2.54 -5.32
CA GLY A 254 6.04 -2.43 -5.04
C GLY A 254 5.28 -3.75 -5.21
N LYS A 255 5.81 -4.71 -5.97
CA LYS A 255 5.20 -6.03 -6.18
C LYS A 255 5.69 -7.09 -5.20
N TRP A 256 6.63 -6.76 -4.30
CA TRP A 256 7.20 -7.72 -3.38
C TRP A 256 6.15 -8.25 -2.38
N LYS A 257 6.15 -9.57 -2.15
CA LYS A 257 5.34 -10.22 -1.11
C LYS A 257 6.24 -10.98 -0.15
N ASN A 258 6.00 -10.83 1.16
CA ASN A 258 6.79 -11.51 2.19
C ASN A 258 6.65 -13.04 2.15
N SER A 259 5.55 -13.57 1.57
CA SER A 259 5.40 -14.99 1.28
C SER A 259 6.52 -15.56 0.40
N ASN A 260 7.24 -14.70 -0.32
CA ASN A 260 8.34 -15.09 -1.20
C ASN A 260 9.65 -15.32 -0.42
N LEU A 261 9.71 -14.97 0.87
CA LEU A 261 10.84 -15.30 1.74
C LEU A 261 10.80 -16.80 2.07
N SER A 262 11.53 -17.61 1.32
CA SER A 262 11.71 -19.04 1.61
C SER A 262 12.97 -19.30 2.43
N PRO A 263 12.92 -20.15 3.47
CA PRO A 263 14.11 -20.66 4.15
C PRO A 263 14.85 -21.75 3.35
N GLU A 264 14.27 -22.26 2.26
CA GLU A 264 14.88 -23.32 1.44
C GLU A 264 15.76 -22.76 0.30
N THR A 265 16.81 -23.51 -0.05
CA THR A 265 17.81 -23.12 -1.06
C THR A 265 17.31 -23.13 -2.51
N SER A 266 16.11 -23.66 -2.78
CA SER A 266 15.45 -23.55 -4.09
C SER A 266 14.48 -22.37 -4.11
N TYR A 267 15.03 -21.17 -4.20
CA TYR A 267 14.25 -19.95 -4.39
C TYR A 267 13.96 -19.75 -5.88
N THR A 268 12.70 -19.49 -6.22
CA THR A 268 12.34 -18.95 -7.54
C THR A 268 12.65 -17.45 -7.51
N PRO A 269 13.63 -16.96 -8.28
CA PRO A 269 13.95 -15.55 -8.28
C PRO A 269 12.75 -14.75 -8.78
N ILE A 270 12.31 -13.77 -7.99
CA ILE A 270 11.45 -12.73 -8.55
C ILE A 270 12.33 -12.00 -9.57
N THR A 271 11.86 -11.92 -10.81
CA THR A 271 12.57 -11.31 -11.92
C THR A 271 11.67 -10.31 -12.63
N SER A 272 12.30 -9.32 -13.23
CA SER A 272 11.73 -8.39 -14.19
C SER A 272 12.51 -8.53 -15.51
N GLU A 273 12.27 -7.65 -16.47
CA GLU A 273 12.96 -7.74 -17.76
C GLU A 273 14.46 -7.50 -17.59
N ASN A 274 14.85 -6.56 -16.72
CA ASN A 274 16.25 -6.17 -16.54
C ASN A 274 16.80 -6.44 -15.13
N LEU A 275 15.93 -6.67 -14.13
CA LEU A 275 16.35 -6.80 -12.74
C LEU A 275 15.91 -8.12 -12.11
N ARG A 276 16.65 -8.58 -11.10
CA ARG A 276 16.23 -9.68 -10.22
C ARG A 276 16.41 -9.36 -8.75
N PHE A 277 15.54 -9.92 -7.91
CA PHE A 277 15.75 -9.93 -6.47
C PHE A 277 16.58 -11.15 -6.11
N GLU A 278 17.71 -10.91 -5.45
CA GLU A 278 18.44 -11.97 -4.78
C GLU A 278 18.21 -11.89 -3.28
N GLN A 279 17.84 -13.03 -2.73
CA GLN A 279 17.74 -13.26 -1.30
C GLN A 279 18.88 -14.19 -0.88
N ARG A 280 19.63 -13.80 0.13
CA ARG A 280 20.66 -14.64 0.73
C ARG A 280 20.45 -14.73 2.23
N LEU A 281 20.29 -15.95 2.73
CA LEU A 281 20.33 -16.20 4.17
C LEU A 281 21.77 -15.99 4.67
N MET A 282 21.93 -15.14 5.68
CA MET A 282 23.19 -14.85 6.35
C MET A 282 23.08 -15.28 7.81
N ASP A 283 24.04 -16.08 8.24
CA ASP A 283 24.20 -16.53 9.62
C ASP A 283 25.30 -15.70 10.29
N GLU A 284 24.92 -14.71 11.09
CA GLU A 284 25.85 -13.96 11.92
C GLU A 284 25.51 -14.19 13.39
N GLY A 285 26.40 -14.90 14.10
CA GLY A 285 26.29 -15.07 15.55
C GLY A 285 25.05 -15.84 16.04
N GLY A 286 24.46 -16.71 15.21
CA GLY A 286 23.24 -17.45 15.53
C GLY A 286 21.94 -16.68 15.24
N GLN A 287 22.04 -15.49 14.65
CA GLN A 287 20.90 -14.75 14.14
C GLN A 287 20.80 -14.93 12.62
N HIS A 288 19.69 -15.51 12.18
CA HIS A 288 19.36 -15.65 10.78
C HIS A 288 18.86 -14.31 10.24
N SER A 289 19.52 -13.77 9.22
CA SER A 289 19.11 -12.55 8.53
C SER A 289 19.03 -12.80 7.03
N TYR A 290 18.14 -12.07 6.33
CA TYR A 290 18.07 -12.09 4.88
C TYR A 290 18.73 -10.84 4.31
N ASN A 291 19.70 -11.03 3.45
CA ASN A 291 20.19 -9.98 2.58
C ASN A 291 19.30 -9.96 1.32
N LEU A 292 18.75 -8.79 1.01
CA LEU A 292 17.94 -8.54 -0.17
C LEU A 292 18.68 -7.56 -1.07
N GLN A 293 18.96 -7.97 -2.31
CA GLN A 293 19.63 -7.15 -3.29
C GLN A 293 18.85 -7.13 -4.60
N VAL A 294 18.73 -5.93 -5.20
CA VAL A 294 18.30 -5.76 -6.59
C VAL A 294 19.56 -5.75 -7.45
N MET A 295 19.61 -6.61 -8.46
CA MET A 295 20.70 -6.69 -9.44
C MET A 295 20.19 -6.48 -10.85
#